data_AF-A0A7C5EAW7-F1
#
_entry.id   AF-A0A7C5EAW7-F1
#
_cell.length_a   1.000
_cell.length_b   1.000
_cell.length_c   1.000
_cell.angle_alpha   90.00
_cell.angle_beta   90.00
_cell.angle_gamma   90.00
#
_symmetry.space_group_name_H-M   'P 1'
#
loop_
_entity.id
_entity.type
_entity.pdbx_description
1 polymer ?
#
loop_
_entity_poly.entity_id
_entity_poly.type
_entity_poly.pdbx_seq_one_letter_code
_entity_poly.pdbx_strand_id
1 'polypeptide(L)'
;MAPAVQRRDRAEGHEFSLRSEAWGSHGMMTIILWMLAGVMLGVVTGMIPGLHVNNLTPAFVLLAAGSGSVEVASLVVAMSITNVFVSYIPATYLGVPEEGMELSILPAHRLLLEGRGHHAVRLSVAGCMGGIIAGAALLAPFLLVVRPAYEFIKPNMHWLLLSVVAVMIALERSPVRMGWACAIFLLSGLPGPLAVGGVAMRAVSWDKFTA
;
A
#
# COMPACT_ATOMS: atom_id res chain seq x y z
N MET A 1 10.87 -20.85 -34.73
CA MET A 1 11.58 -20.50 -33.48
C MET A 1 12.09 -19.05 -33.42
N ALA A 2 11.96 -18.23 -34.48
CA ALA A 2 12.47 -16.84 -34.52
C ALA A 2 11.57 -15.70 -33.95
N PRO A 3 10.25 -15.82 -33.70
CA PRO A 3 9.43 -14.65 -33.34
C PRO A 3 9.49 -14.26 -31.85
N ALA A 4 9.91 -15.16 -30.96
CA ALA A 4 9.92 -14.91 -29.51
C ALA A 4 11.12 -14.07 -29.05
N VAL A 5 12.29 -14.28 -29.65
CA VAL A 5 13.53 -13.52 -29.32
C VAL A 5 13.37 -12.05 -29.73
N GLN A 6 12.85 -11.80 -30.93
CA GLN A 6 12.67 -10.45 -31.45
C GLN A 6 11.56 -9.66 -30.74
N ARG A 7 10.55 -10.32 -30.15
CA ARG A 7 9.59 -9.65 -29.25
C ARG A 7 10.24 -9.27 -27.91
N ARG A 8 11.18 -10.08 -27.42
CA ARG A 8 11.89 -9.83 -26.16
C ARG A 8 12.85 -8.65 -26.30
N ASP A 9 13.65 -8.61 -27.36
CA ASP A 9 14.57 -7.50 -27.63
C ASP A 9 13.85 -6.16 -27.83
N ARG A 10 12.64 -6.19 -28.40
CA ARG A 10 11.81 -4.99 -28.60
C ARG A 10 11.18 -4.49 -27.29
N ALA A 11 10.83 -5.39 -26.38
CA ALA A 11 10.33 -5.03 -25.05
C ALA A 11 11.45 -4.45 -24.18
N GLU A 12 12.64 -5.07 -24.21
CA GLU A 12 13.82 -4.58 -23.49
C GLU A 12 14.28 -3.22 -24.01
N GLY A 13 14.21 -2.97 -25.33
CA GLY A 13 14.49 -1.65 -25.91
C GLY A 13 13.50 -0.57 -25.48
N HIS A 14 12.21 -0.91 -25.31
CA HIS A 14 11.20 0.03 -24.85
C HIS A 14 11.33 0.31 -23.34
N GLU A 15 11.63 -0.70 -22.52
CA GLU A 15 11.94 -0.52 -21.10
C GLU A 15 13.21 0.30 -20.89
N PHE A 16 14.24 0.08 -21.71
CA PHE A 16 15.46 0.86 -21.66
C PHE A 16 15.23 2.32 -22.08
N SER A 17 14.36 2.57 -23.07
CA SER A 17 13.98 3.93 -23.47
C SER A 17 13.23 4.67 -22.36
N LEU A 18 12.27 4.01 -21.69
CA LEU A 18 11.55 4.56 -20.53
C LEU A 18 12.50 4.81 -19.34
N ARG A 19 13.48 3.92 -19.12
CA ARG A 19 14.57 4.14 -18.17
C ARG A 19 15.51 5.26 -18.60
N SER A 20 15.66 5.57 -19.88
CA SER A 20 16.51 6.69 -20.30
C SER A 20 15.80 8.05 -20.16
N GLU A 21 14.49 8.10 -20.43
CA GLU A 21 13.69 9.33 -20.32
C GLU A 21 13.42 9.70 -18.85
N ALA A 22 13.15 8.72 -17.99
CA ALA A 22 12.98 8.95 -16.55
C ALA A 22 14.24 9.48 -15.85
N TRP A 23 15.43 9.21 -16.43
CA TRP A 23 16.72 9.62 -15.88
C TRP A 23 17.34 10.81 -16.62
N GLY A 24 16.59 11.40 -17.58
CA GLY A 24 16.92 12.72 -18.10
C GLY A 24 16.75 13.80 -17.02
N SER A 25 17.48 14.91 -17.13
CA SER A 25 17.40 16.03 -16.16
C SER A 25 15.97 16.54 -15.94
N HIS A 26 15.14 16.52 -16.98
CA HIS A 26 13.72 16.88 -16.91
C HIS A 26 12.86 15.86 -16.15
N GLY A 27 13.13 14.55 -16.30
CA GLY A 27 12.42 13.48 -15.59
C GLY A 27 12.77 13.43 -14.09
N MET A 28 14.03 13.71 -13.74
CA MET A 28 14.43 13.81 -12.33
C MET A 28 13.73 14.99 -11.64
N MET A 29 13.60 16.12 -12.32
CA MET A 29 12.93 17.30 -11.78
C MET A 29 11.44 17.06 -11.56
N THR A 30 10.75 16.38 -12.49
CA THR A 30 9.34 16.03 -12.29
C THR A 30 9.17 15.11 -11.09
N ILE A 31 9.97 14.04 -10.97
CA ILE A 31 9.90 13.13 -9.82
C ILE A 31 10.06 13.87 -8.49
N ILE A 32 10.99 14.83 -8.39
CA ILE A 32 11.17 15.64 -7.18
C ILE A 32 9.91 16.47 -6.88
N LEU A 33 9.30 17.09 -7.89
CA LEU A 33 8.07 17.88 -7.71
C LEU A 33 6.91 17.01 -7.23
N TRP A 34 6.74 15.82 -7.81
CA TRP A 34 5.71 14.85 -7.40
C TRP A 34 5.97 14.32 -5.99
N MET A 35 7.24 14.09 -5.63
CA MET A 35 7.64 13.71 -4.28
C MET A 35 7.30 14.82 -3.26
N LEU A 36 7.62 16.08 -3.56
CA LEU A 36 7.28 17.23 -2.72
C LEU A 36 5.77 17.40 -2.54
N ALA A 37 4.99 17.23 -3.62
CA ALA A 37 3.54 17.22 -3.54
C ALA A 37 3.03 16.07 -2.64
N GLY A 38 3.64 14.88 -2.76
CA GLY A 38 3.38 13.75 -1.89
C GLY A 38 3.66 14.07 -0.42
N VAL A 39 4.79 14.69 -0.09
CA VAL A 39 5.11 15.14 1.27
C VAL A 39 4.04 16.08 1.81
N MET A 40 3.66 17.12 1.05
CA MET A 40 2.62 18.07 1.46
C MET A 40 1.29 17.38 1.76
N LEU A 41 0.87 16.48 0.87
CA LEU A 41 -0.36 15.73 1.05
C LEU A 41 -0.26 14.75 2.23
N GLY A 42 0.91 14.16 2.46
CA GLY A 42 1.20 13.32 3.60
C GLY A 42 1.10 14.08 4.93
N VAL A 43 1.54 15.34 4.97
CA VAL A 43 1.36 16.20 6.15
C VAL A 43 -0.13 16.46 6.41
N VAL A 44 -0.88 16.84 5.38
CA VAL A 44 -2.32 17.11 5.52
C VAL A 44 -3.07 15.87 6.00
N THR A 45 -2.83 14.73 5.37
CA THR A 45 -3.49 13.48 5.72
C THR A 45 -3.06 12.97 7.09
N GLY A 46 -1.79 13.11 7.46
CA GLY A 46 -1.30 12.68 8.77
C GLY A 46 -1.83 13.55 9.91
N MET A 47 -2.12 14.82 9.68
CA MET A 47 -2.68 15.71 10.71
C MET A 47 -4.17 15.48 10.96
N ILE A 48 -4.90 14.87 10.01
CA ILE A 48 -6.33 14.63 10.10
C ILE A 48 -6.56 13.17 10.49
N PRO A 49 -6.95 12.89 11.75
CA PRO A 49 -7.21 11.52 12.15
C PRO A 49 -8.36 10.92 11.32
N GLY A 50 -8.20 9.67 10.89
CA GLY A 50 -9.12 8.95 10.03
C GLY A 50 -8.98 9.20 8.52
N LEU A 51 -8.10 10.11 8.08
CA LEU A 51 -7.80 10.32 6.66
C LEU A 51 -6.54 9.53 6.24
N HIS A 52 -6.73 8.26 5.91
CA HIS A 52 -5.62 7.38 5.54
C HIS A 52 -5.18 7.54 4.08
N VAL A 53 -3.88 7.37 3.83
CA VAL A 53 -3.29 7.37 2.47
C VAL A 53 -3.90 6.34 1.53
N ASN A 54 -4.41 5.24 2.08
CA ASN A 54 -5.09 4.19 1.33
C ASN A 54 -6.38 4.69 0.65
N ASN A 55 -7.08 5.67 1.24
CA ASN A 55 -8.32 6.21 0.69
C ASN A 55 -8.08 7.08 -0.54
N LEU A 56 -6.92 7.72 -0.61
CA LEU A 56 -6.54 8.62 -1.71
C LEU A 56 -5.81 7.88 -2.84
N THR A 57 -5.18 6.75 -2.53
CA THR A 57 -4.38 5.97 -3.50
C THR A 57 -5.16 5.60 -4.77
N PRO A 58 -6.43 5.13 -4.73
CA PRO A 58 -7.19 4.82 -5.95
C PRO A 58 -7.37 6.03 -6.88
N ALA A 59 -7.56 7.23 -6.32
CA ALA A 59 -7.68 8.45 -7.11
C ALA A 59 -6.37 8.79 -7.82
N PHE A 60 -5.22 8.61 -7.16
CA PHE A 60 -3.91 8.82 -7.77
C PHE A 60 -3.55 7.74 -8.79
N VAL A 61 -3.93 6.49 -8.56
CA VAL A 61 -3.77 5.40 -9.54
C VAL A 61 -4.59 5.69 -10.80
N LEU A 62 -5.79 6.25 -10.67
CA LEU A 62 -6.57 6.69 -11.83
C LEU A 62 -5.88 7.84 -12.58
N LEU A 63 -5.24 8.78 -11.86
CA LEU A 63 -4.44 9.85 -12.45
C LEU A 63 -3.17 9.33 -13.15
N ALA A 64 -2.63 8.19 -12.71
CA ALA A 64 -1.53 7.50 -13.39
C ALA A 64 -1.92 6.97 -14.78
N ALA A 65 -3.21 6.86 -15.10
CA ALA A 65 -3.63 6.56 -16.47
C ALA A 65 -3.37 7.72 -17.45
N GLY A 66 -3.19 8.95 -16.93
CA GLY A 66 -2.87 10.15 -17.70
C GLY A 66 -1.48 10.76 -17.40
N SER A 67 -0.73 10.19 -16.45
CA SER A 67 0.58 10.66 -15.98
C SER A 67 1.59 9.50 -16.00
N GLY A 68 2.90 9.77 -15.94
CA GLY A 68 3.89 8.70 -15.87
C GLY A 68 3.76 7.85 -14.59
N SER A 69 3.97 6.53 -14.71
CA SER A 69 3.78 5.57 -13.61
C SER A 69 4.79 5.77 -12.48
N VAL A 70 5.96 6.34 -12.75
CA VAL A 70 7.05 6.51 -11.76
C VAL A 70 6.79 7.74 -10.90
N GLU A 71 6.26 8.80 -11.49
CA GLU A 71 5.91 10.06 -10.85
C GLU A 71 4.80 9.84 -9.81
N VAL A 72 3.73 9.15 -10.20
CA VAL A 72 2.65 8.82 -9.27
C VAL A 72 3.13 7.88 -8.16
N ALA A 73 3.97 6.90 -8.48
CA ALA A 73 4.57 6.04 -7.47
C ALA A 73 5.41 6.84 -6.46
N SER A 74 6.22 7.79 -6.93
CA SER A 74 7.03 8.66 -6.07
C SER A 74 6.16 9.53 -5.15
N LEU A 75 5.04 10.04 -5.65
CA LEU A 75 4.06 10.79 -4.87
C LEU A 75 3.43 9.91 -3.79
N VAL A 76 2.92 8.74 -4.15
CA VAL A 76 2.23 7.83 -3.21
C VAL A 76 3.18 7.35 -2.12
N VAL A 77 4.43 7.01 -2.47
CA VAL A 77 5.45 6.59 -1.50
C VAL A 77 5.79 7.72 -0.54
N ALA A 78 6.07 8.93 -1.05
CA ALA A 78 6.37 10.09 -0.20
C ALA A 78 5.20 10.47 0.71
N MET A 79 3.98 10.45 0.18
CA MET A 79 2.75 10.68 0.93
C MET A 79 2.59 9.66 2.05
N SER A 80 2.78 8.36 1.75
CA SER A 80 2.63 7.27 2.73
C SER A 80 3.64 7.37 3.87
N ILE A 81 4.91 7.61 3.56
CA ILE A 81 5.96 7.76 4.58
C ILE A 81 5.67 8.98 5.45
N THR A 82 5.36 10.12 4.83
CA THR A 82 5.12 11.37 5.57
C THR A 82 3.88 11.27 6.45
N ASN A 83 2.80 10.65 5.96
CA ASN A 83 1.57 10.43 6.70
C ASN A 83 1.84 9.66 8.01
N VAL A 84 2.57 8.55 7.95
CA VAL A 84 2.90 7.73 9.13
C VAL A 84 3.69 8.53 10.17
N PHE A 85 4.65 9.35 9.75
CA PHE A 85 5.44 10.16 10.68
C PHE A 85 4.60 11.24 11.35
N VAL A 86 3.76 11.92 10.55
CA VAL A 86 2.95 13.05 11.02
C VAL A 86 1.78 12.58 11.88
N SER A 87 1.18 11.42 11.58
CA SER A 87 0.01 10.90 12.32
C SER A 87 0.29 10.55 13.77
N TYR A 88 1.56 10.30 14.15
CA TYR A 88 1.95 10.18 15.54
C TYR A 88 1.71 11.45 16.36
N ILE A 89 1.68 12.64 15.74
CA ILE A 89 1.42 13.90 16.45
C ILE A 89 -0.03 13.95 16.95
N PRO A 90 -1.08 13.96 16.09
CA PRO A 90 -2.46 13.95 16.57
C PRO A 90 -2.75 12.68 17.37
N ALA A 91 -2.18 11.53 17.04
CA ALA A 91 -2.41 10.31 17.80
C ALA A 91 -1.89 10.40 19.25
N THR A 92 -0.71 11.02 19.45
CA THR A 92 -0.17 11.23 20.80
C THR A 92 -1.00 12.24 21.58
N TYR A 93 -1.34 13.39 20.98
CA TYR A 93 -1.96 14.53 21.68
C TYR A 93 -3.48 14.45 21.80
N LEU A 94 -4.16 13.86 20.82
CA LEU A 94 -5.62 13.70 20.81
C LEU A 94 -6.04 12.32 21.32
N GLY A 95 -5.09 11.38 21.48
CA GLY A 95 -5.38 10.01 21.93
C GLY A 95 -6.20 9.21 20.92
N VAL A 96 -6.23 9.62 19.65
CA VAL A 96 -6.95 8.94 18.57
C VAL A 96 -5.94 8.11 17.77
N PRO A 97 -5.86 6.79 17.98
CA PRO A 97 -4.96 5.94 17.24
C PRO A 97 -5.39 5.73 15.78
N GLU A 98 -4.43 5.82 14.87
CA GLU A 98 -4.55 5.30 13.51
C GLU A 98 -4.32 3.79 13.47
N GLU A 99 -4.69 3.16 12.35
CA GLU A 99 -4.51 1.72 12.13
C GLU A 99 -3.06 1.27 12.38
N GLY A 100 -2.87 0.24 13.20
CA GLY A 100 -1.55 -0.32 13.52
C GLY A 100 -0.76 0.47 14.56
N MET A 101 -1.30 1.57 15.10
CA MET A 101 -0.65 2.35 16.16
C MET A 101 -1.16 2.02 17.57
N GLU A 102 -2.14 1.12 17.70
CA GLU A 102 -2.93 0.91 18.93
C GLU A 102 -2.03 0.53 20.12
N LEU A 103 -1.07 -0.36 19.90
CA LEU A 103 -0.13 -0.82 20.92
C LEU A 103 0.94 0.22 21.26
N SER A 104 1.31 1.06 20.28
CA SER A 104 2.38 2.06 20.42
C SER A 104 1.92 3.35 21.10
N ILE A 105 0.62 3.66 21.06
CA ILE A 105 0.08 4.91 21.61
C ILE A 105 -0.12 4.84 23.12
N LEU A 106 -0.37 3.66 23.68
CA LEU A 106 -0.53 3.51 25.13
C LEU A 106 0.68 4.04 25.93
N PRO A 107 1.95 3.71 25.60
CA PRO A 107 3.10 4.33 26.27
C PRO A 107 3.27 5.82 25.91
N ALA A 108 2.93 6.24 24.69
CA ALA A 108 2.98 7.64 24.28
C ALA A 108 2.01 8.52 25.10
N HIS A 109 0.80 8.02 25.35
CA HIS A 109 -0.21 8.68 26.16
C HIS A 109 0.20 8.76 27.64
N ARG A 110 0.89 7.76 28.18
CA ARG A 110 1.48 7.84 29.54
C ARG A 110 2.48 8.98 29.64
N LEU A 111 3.39 9.09 28.68
CA LEU A 111 4.34 10.20 28.60
C LEU A 111 3.64 11.55 28.42
N LEU A 112 2.53 11.63 27.68
CA LEU A 112 1.73 12.85 27.58
C LEU A 112 1.15 13.26 28.95
N LEU A 113 0.59 12.31 29.70
CA LEU A 113 0.03 12.57 31.04
C LEU A 113 1.09 13.03 32.05
N GLU A 114 2.35 12.63 31.86
CA GLU A 114 3.51 13.12 32.63
C GLU A 114 3.98 14.52 32.19
N GLY A 115 3.31 15.18 31.24
CA GLY A 115 3.73 16.46 30.66
C GLY A 115 4.87 16.34 29.63
N ARG A 116 5.20 15.11 29.22
CA ARG A 116 6.34 14.76 28.35
C ARG A 116 5.91 14.32 26.95
N GLY A 117 4.77 14.81 26.44
CA GLY A 117 4.25 14.44 25.11
C GLY A 117 5.25 14.69 23.96
N HIS A 118 6.06 15.74 24.06
CA HIS A 118 7.12 16.01 23.07
C HIS A 118 8.21 14.94 23.04
N HIS A 119 8.53 14.32 24.18
CA HIS A 119 9.45 13.17 24.23
C HIS A 119 8.83 11.96 23.54
N ALA A 120 7.53 11.72 23.73
CA ALA A 120 6.82 10.63 23.08
C ALA A 120 6.90 10.76 21.56
N VAL A 121 6.61 11.95 21.01
CA VAL A 121 6.74 12.21 19.56
C VAL A 121 8.18 12.00 19.08
N ARG A 122 9.18 12.48 19.82
CA ARG A 122 10.60 12.29 19.44
C ARG A 122 11.01 10.82 19.43
N LEU A 123 10.51 10.03 20.38
CA LEU A 123 10.71 8.57 20.44
C LEU A 123 10.03 7.88 19.25
N SER A 124 8.80 8.26 18.90
CA SER A 124 8.09 7.72 17.74
C SER A 124 8.85 8.00 16.44
N VAL A 125 9.32 9.24 16.24
CA VAL A 125 10.11 9.60 15.05
C VAL A 125 11.42 8.80 14.98
N ALA A 126 12.11 8.63 16.11
CA ALA A 126 13.31 7.80 16.18
C ALA A 126 13.01 6.32 15.85
N GLY A 127 11.87 5.81 16.32
CA GLY A 127 11.35 4.49 15.99
C GLY A 127 11.08 4.32 14.49
N CYS A 128 10.44 5.31 13.86
CA CYS A 128 10.18 5.29 12.42
C CYS A 128 11.46 5.32 11.59
N MET A 129 12.45 6.15 11.96
CA MET A 129 13.77 6.16 11.31
C MET A 129 14.48 4.81 11.47
N GLY A 130 14.47 4.24 12.69
CA GLY A 130 15.00 2.91 12.95
C GLY A 130 14.29 1.83 12.13
N GLY A 131 12.97 1.93 11.98
CA GLY A 131 12.14 1.04 11.17
C GLY A 131 12.48 1.09 9.69
N ILE A 132 12.75 2.27 9.12
CA ILE A 132 13.20 2.42 7.72
C ILE A 132 14.56 1.73 7.53
N ILE A 133 15.52 1.97 8.43
CA ILE A 133 16.86 1.37 8.34
C ILE A 133 16.78 -0.15 8.50
N ALA A 134 16.07 -0.63 9.51
CA ALA A 134 15.89 -2.05 9.77
C ALA A 134 15.12 -2.73 8.62
N GLY A 135 14.08 -2.10 8.10
CA GLY A 135 13.30 -2.57 6.96
C GLY A 135 14.16 -2.67 5.69
N ALA A 136 14.99 -1.66 5.41
CA ALA A 136 15.92 -1.69 4.30
C ALA A 136 16.97 -2.82 4.46
N ALA A 137 17.51 -3.01 5.66
CA ALA A 137 18.46 -4.08 5.95
C ALA A 137 17.82 -5.48 5.84
N LEU A 138 16.57 -5.63 6.27
CA LEU A 138 15.82 -6.89 6.22
C LEU A 138 15.22 -7.18 4.85
N LEU A 139 15.15 -6.21 3.94
CA LEU A 139 14.53 -6.39 2.62
C LEU A 139 15.17 -7.54 1.84
N ALA A 140 16.50 -7.60 1.78
CA ALA A 140 17.22 -8.61 1.03
C ALA A 140 16.96 -10.05 1.52
N PRO A 141 17.14 -10.39 2.82
CA PRO A 141 16.80 -11.72 3.31
C PRO A 141 15.29 -12.02 3.23
N PHE A 142 14.44 -11.00 3.41
CA PHE A 142 12.99 -11.17 3.32
C PHE A 142 12.55 -11.59 1.91
N LEU A 143 13.12 -11.00 0.85
CA LEU A 143 12.81 -11.36 -0.54
C LEU A 143 13.17 -12.83 -0.88
N LEU A 144 14.21 -13.38 -0.26
CA LEU A 144 14.62 -14.78 -0.47
C LEU A 144 13.59 -15.76 0.12
N VAL A 145 12.95 -15.39 1.23
CA VAL A 145 11.92 -16.21 1.90
C VAL A 145 10.55 -16.01 1.27
N VAL A 146 10.21 -14.78 0.90
CA VAL A 146 8.89 -14.44 0.37
C VAL A 146 8.66 -15.05 -1.00
N ARG A 147 9.66 -15.09 -1.89
CA ARG A 147 9.51 -15.69 -3.23
C ARG A 147 9.00 -17.14 -3.20
N PRO A 148 9.65 -18.10 -2.52
CA PRO A 148 9.16 -19.48 -2.47
C PRO A 148 7.82 -19.58 -1.73
N ALA A 149 7.60 -18.79 -0.68
CA ALA A 149 6.32 -18.75 0.04
C ALA A 149 5.18 -18.26 -0.88
N TYR A 150 5.42 -17.23 -1.68
CA TYR A 150 4.44 -16.67 -2.60
C TYR A 150 4.06 -17.64 -3.70
N GLU A 151 5.03 -18.35 -4.31
CA GLU A 151 4.75 -19.38 -5.31
C GLU A 151 3.91 -20.54 -4.75
N PHE A 152 4.08 -20.87 -3.47
CA PHE A 152 3.28 -21.91 -2.80
C PHE A 152 1.87 -21.42 -2.42
N ILE A 153 1.75 -20.17 -1.96
CA ILE A 153 0.49 -19.60 -1.46
C ILE A 153 -0.42 -19.16 -2.62
N LYS A 154 0.14 -18.56 -3.68
CA LYS A 154 -0.63 -17.96 -4.78
C LYS A 154 -1.67 -18.91 -5.40
N PRO A 155 -1.36 -20.19 -5.72
CA PRO A 155 -2.36 -21.12 -6.24
C PRO A 155 -3.48 -21.43 -5.25
N ASN A 156 -3.16 -21.43 -3.95
CA ASN A 156 -4.06 -21.83 -2.87
C ASN A 156 -4.70 -20.63 -2.14
N MET A 157 -4.51 -19.41 -2.65
CA MET A 157 -4.88 -18.19 -1.94
C MET A 157 -6.38 -18.11 -1.64
N HIS A 158 -7.22 -18.60 -2.56
CA HIS A 158 -8.67 -18.67 -2.38
C HIS A 158 -9.07 -19.63 -1.24
N TRP A 159 -8.46 -20.81 -1.14
CA TRP A 159 -8.68 -21.74 -0.03
C TRP A 159 -8.17 -21.17 1.30
N LEU A 160 -7.02 -20.51 1.28
CA LEU A 160 -6.46 -19.85 2.46
C LEU A 160 -7.43 -18.79 3.00
N LEU A 161 -7.87 -17.87 2.15
CA LEU A 161 -8.85 -16.83 2.51
C LEU A 161 -10.15 -17.45 3.03
N LEU A 162 -10.69 -18.46 2.34
CA LEU A 162 -11.92 -19.13 2.76
C LEU A 162 -11.75 -19.81 4.12
N SER A 163 -10.60 -20.44 4.37
CA SER A 163 -10.30 -21.10 5.65
C SER A 163 -10.23 -20.11 6.81
N VAL A 164 -9.58 -18.95 6.62
CA VAL A 164 -9.48 -17.90 7.65
C VAL A 164 -10.86 -17.34 7.96
N VAL A 165 -11.67 -17.07 6.94
CA VAL A 165 -13.05 -16.60 7.10
C VAL A 165 -13.91 -17.65 7.81
N ALA A 166 -13.80 -18.92 7.42
CA ALA A 166 -14.54 -20.00 8.05
C ALA A 166 -14.18 -20.13 9.54
N VAL A 167 -12.89 -20.03 9.89
CA VAL A 167 -12.43 -20.01 11.28
C VAL A 167 -12.96 -18.80 12.03
N MET A 168 -12.87 -17.59 11.46
CA MET A 168 -13.42 -16.37 12.08
C MET A 168 -14.92 -16.48 12.36
N ILE A 169 -15.69 -17.00 11.39
CA ILE A 169 -17.14 -17.21 11.54
C ILE A 169 -17.42 -18.29 12.60
N ALA A 170 -16.64 -19.37 12.62
CA ALA A 170 -16.81 -20.47 13.57
C ALA A 170 -16.44 -20.06 15.02
N LEU A 171 -15.58 -19.06 15.20
CA LEU A 171 -15.24 -18.50 16.51
C LEU A 171 -16.34 -17.59 17.09
N GLU A 172 -17.34 -17.19 16.30
CA GLU A 172 -18.42 -16.35 16.78
C GLU A 172 -19.34 -17.13 17.73
N ARG A 173 -19.55 -16.63 18.95
CA ARG A 173 -20.24 -17.38 20.01
C ARG A 173 -21.76 -17.44 19.88
N SER A 174 -22.35 -16.69 18.94
CA SER A 174 -23.81 -16.59 18.77
C SER A 174 -24.22 -16.96 17.34
N PRO A 175 -25.23 -17.85 17.15
CA PRO A 175 -25.69 -18.24 15.83
C PRO A 175 -26.30 -17.06 15.05
N VAL A 176 -26.86 -16.06 15.75
CA VAL A 176 -27.39 -14.84 15.13
C VAL A 176 -26.24 -14.00 14.55
N ARG A 177 -25.15 -13.82 15.31
CA ARG A 177 -23.97 -13.08 14.84
C ARG A 177 -23.23 -13.83 13.74
N MET A 178 -23.22 -15.16 13.80
CA MET A 178 -22.69 -16.02 12.73
C MET A 178 -23.44 -15.79 11.42
N GLY A 179 -24.78 -15.69 11.47
CA GLY A 179 -25.60 -15.33 10.31
C GLY A 179 -25.28 -13.94 9.74
N TRP A 180 -25.11 -12.93 10.60
CA TRP A 180 -24.70 -11.59 10.19
C TRP A 180 -23.29 -11.55 9.59
N ALA A 181 -22.33 -12.27 10.17
CA ALA A 181 -20.97 -12.38 9.63
C ALA A 181 -20.96 -13.01 8.23
N CYS A 182 -21.76 -14.07 8.02
CA CYS A 182 -21.93 -14.67 6.69
C CYS A 182 -22.55 -13.68 5.69
N ALA A 183 -23.60 -12.95 6.10
CA ALA A 183 -24.25 -11.97 5.23
C ALA A 183 -23.29 -10.84 4.82
N ILE A 184 -22.52 -10.29 5.77
CA ILE A 184 -21.52 -9.26 5.52
C ILE A 184 -20.41 -9.78 4.60
N PHE A 185 -19.93 -11.01 4.83
CA PHE A 185 -18.91 -11.62 3.98
C PHE A 185 -19.38 -11.74 2.53
N LEU A 186 -20.58 -12.28 2.31
CA LEU A 186 -21.17 -12.42 0.97
C LEU A 186 -21.42 -11.05 0.31
N LEU A 187 -21.88 -10.05 1.08
CA LEU A 187 -22.06 -8.69 0.59
C LEU A 187 -20.74 -8.01 0.20
N SER A 188 -19.66 -8.25 0.95
CA SER A 188 -18.33 -7.72 0.66
C SER A 188 -17.66 -8.35 -0.56
N GLY A 189 -18.06 -9.58 -0.94
CA GLY A 189 -17.54 -10.29 -2.11
C GLY A 189 -18.20 -9.90 -3.44
N LEU A 190 -19.39 -9.30 -3.40
CA LEU A 190 -20.16 -8.88 -4.58
C LEU A 190 -19.47 -7.83 -5.49
N PRO A 191 -18.71 -6.84 -4.96
CA PRO A 191 -18.00 -5.87 -5.79
C PRO A 191 -16.91 -6.49 -6.67
N GLY A 192 -16.33 -7.63 -6.29
CA GLY A 192 -15.21 -8.25 -6.99
C GLY A 192 -15.52 -8.60 -8.45
N PRO A 193 -16.56 -9.40 -8.73
CA PRO A 193 -16.99 -9.72 -10.09
C PRO A 193 -17.43 -8.48 -10.91
N LEU A 194 -18.03 -7.47 -10.26
CA LEU A 194 -18.51 -6.25 -10.93
C LEU A 194 -17.37 -5.32 -11.35
N ALA A 195 -16.34 -5.17 -10.51
CA ALA A 195 -15.14 -4.41 -10.84
C ALA A 195 -14.34 -5.07 -11.98
N VAL A 196 -14.26 -6.40 -11.97
CA VAL A 196 -13.61 -7.17 -13.04
C VAL A 196 -14.41 -7.08 -14.35
N GLY A 197 -15.75 -7.11 -14.29
CA GLY A 197 -16.63 -6.97 -15.47
C GLY A 197 -16.56 -5.61 -16.16
N GLY A 198 -16.36 -4.52 -15.41
CA GLY A 198 -16.28 -3.16 -15.96
C GLY A 198 -14.95 -2.83 -16.65
N VAL A 199 -13.84 -3.42 -16.22
CA VAL A 199 -12.49 -3.17 -16.76
C VAL A 199 -12.11 -4.17 -17.86
N ALA A 200 -12.60 -5.42 -17.77
CA ALA A 200 -12.22 -6.47 -18.72
C ALA A 200 -12.81 -6.29 -20.13
N MET A 201 -13.84 -5.46 -20.33
CA MET A 201 -14.52 -5.37 -21.63
C MET A 201 -14.02 -4.26 -22.56
N ARG A 202 -13.02 -3.45 -22.15
CA ARG A 202 -12.52 -2.35 -23.01
C ARG A 202 -11.00 -2.19 -23.16
N ALA A 203 -10.16 -2.86 -22.38
CA ALA A 203 -8.71 -2.54 -22.39
C ALA A 203 -7.75 -3.66 -22.80
N VAL A 204 -8.18 -4.92 -23.00
CA VAL A 204 -7.25 -5.97 -23.41
C VAL A 204 -7.93 -6.91 -24.40
N SER A 205 -7.68 -6.70 -25.70
CA SER A 205 -7.83 -7.76 -26.69
C SER A 205 -6.82 -8.86 -26.33
N TRP A 206 -7.32 -9.91 -25.68
CA TRP A 206 -6.54 -11.09 -25.28
C TRP A 206 -5.96 -11.88 -26.47
N ASP A 207 -6.29 -11.48 -27.70
CA ASP A 207 -5.90 -12.14 -28.95
C ASP A 207 -4.41 -11.99 -29.30
N LYS A 208 -3.65 -11.13 -28.58
CA LYS A 208 -2.22 -10.90 -28.87
C LYS A 208 -1.25 -11.76 -28.05
N PHE A 209 -1.75 -12.57 -27.11
CA PHE A 209 -0.90 -13.43 -26.26
C PHE A 209 -0.98 -14.94 -26.57
N THR A 210 -1.75 -15.35 -27.58
CA THR A 210 -1.86 -16.76 -28.03
C THR A 210 -1.38 -16.99 -29.47
N ALA A 211 -0.36 -16.25 -29.92
CA ALA A 211 0.37 -16.54 -31.16
C ALA A 211 1.86 -16.22 -31.05
#